data_AF-A0A846A231-F1
#
_entry.id   AF-A0A846A231-F1
#
_cell.length_a   1.000
_cell.length_b   1.000
_cell.length_c   1.000
_cell.angle_alpha   90.00
_cell.angle_beta   90.00
_cell.angle_gamma   90.00
#
_symmetry.space_group_name_H-M   'P 1'
#
loop_
_entity.id
_entity.type
_entity.pdbx_description
1 polymer ?
#
loop_
_entity_poly.entity_id
_entity_poly.type
_entity_poly.pdbx_seq_one_letter_code
_entity_poly.pdbx_strand_id
1 'polypeptide(L)'
;LGASFAADGNVITSDLNFLRLFPDRHKGLIDIGLIKLEPGLDVEIVVENMRRELSKDVRVLSKEEFVNWEKAYWQSSTSIGFIFTLGSAMGFIVGTVIVYQILYTDVADHLPEYATLKAMGYKTRYLLIVVFQEALILAILGYFPGYGLALGLYSLTKNATSLPIAMSLARAVTVLILTIIMCCISGAIAIGKLQAADPADIF
;
A
#
# COMPACT_ATOMS: atom_id res chain seq x y z
N LEU A 1 -13.25 -19.00 -9.07
CA LEU A 1 -12.86 -18.93 -10.49
C LEU A 1 -13.72 -17.85 -11.13
N GLY A 2 -13.20 -16.64 -11.24
CA GLY A 2 -13.90 -15.47 -11.78
C GLY A 2 -12.93 -14.64 -12.60
N ALA A 3 -13.32 -13.41 -12.97
CA ALA A 3 -12.41 -12.49 -13.66
C ALA A 3 -11.16 -12.23 -12.80
N SER A 4 -10.00 -12.22 -13.46
CA SER A 4 -8.71 -11.82 -12.91
C SER A 4 -8.16 -10.66 -13.74
N PHE A 5 -7.03 -10.10 -13.32
CA PHE A 5 -6.36 -9.03 -14.09
C PHE A 5 -5.91 -9.46 -15.49
N ALA A 6 -5.83 -10.77 -15.77
CA ALA A 6 -5.39 -11.31 -17.06
C ALA A 6 -6.47 -12.05 -17.84
N ALA A 7 -7.61 -12.38 -17.22
CA ALA A 7 -8.63 -13.18 -17.86
C ALA A 7 -10.03 -12.80 -17.35
N ASP A 8 -10.95 -12.57 -18.27
CA ASP A 8 -12.36 -12.24 -17.95
C ASP A 8 -13.11 -13.42 -17.33
N GLY A 9 -12.55 -14.63 -17.39
CA GLY A 9 -13.11 -15.83 -16.80
C GLY A 9 -12.13 -17.01 -16.84
N ASN A 10 -12.52 -18.09 -16.17
CA ASN A 10 -11.75 -19.34 -16.16
C ASN A 10 -12.68 -20.49 -16.57
N VAL A 11 -12.19 -21.39 -17.42
CA VAL A 11 -12.94 -22.58 -17.87
C VAL A 11 -12.17 -23.83 -17.48
N ILE A 12 -12.85 -24.78 -16.84
CA ILE A 12 -12.32 -26.12 -16.58
C ILE A 12 -12.88 -27.06 -17.64
N THR A 13 -12.01 -27.81 -18.29
CA THR A 13 -12.40 -28.73 -19.36
C THR A 13 -11.50 -29.97 -19.38
N SER A 14 -11.91 -31.02 -20.10
CA SER A 14 -11.05 -32.17 -20.40
C SER A 14 -9.85 -31.76 -21.27
N ASP A 15 -8.78 -32.55 -21.17
CA ASP A 15 -7.56 -32.47 -21.98
C ASP A 15 -7.86 -32.47 -23.49
N LEU A 16 -8.79 -33.34 -23.93
CA LEU A 16 -9.22 -33.42 -25.32
C LEU A 16 -9.82 -32.10 -25.83
N ASN A 17 -10.69 -31.48 -25.04
CA ASN A 17 -11.33 -30.24 -25.44
C ASN A 17 -10.38 -29.04 -25.29
N PHE A 18 -9.45 -29.06 -24.34
CA PHE A 18 -8.38 -28.06 -24.25
C PHE A 18 -7.50 -28.03 -25.51
N LEU A 19 -7.04 -29.20 -25.99
CA LEU A 19 -6.23 -29.29 -27.21
C LEU A 19 -7.02 -28.92 -28.47
N ARG A 20 -8.34 -29.12 -28.46
CA ARG A 20 -9.21 -28.66 -29.54
C ARG A 20 -9.32 -27.12 -29.58
N LEU A 21 -9.36 -26.48 -28.41
CA LEU A 21 -9.43 -25.02 -28.30
C LEU A 21 -8.07 -24.34 -28.60
N PHE A 22 -6.97 -25.03 -28.31
CA PHE A 22 -5.60 -24.54 -28.52
C PHE A 22 -4.79 -25.50 -29.40
N PRO A 23 -5.04 -25.53 -30.72
CA PRO A 23 -4.44 -26.48 -31.64
C PRO A 23 -2.90 -26.36 -31.74
N ASP A 24 -2.32 -25.20 -31.41
CA ASP A 24 -0.87 -24.98 -31.41
C ASP A 24 -0.16 -25.61 -30.20
N ARG A 25 -0.90 -26.08 -29.18
CA ARG A 25 -0.34 -26.71 -27.98
C ARG A 25 -0.17 -28.21 -28.15
N HIS A 26 1.02 -28.70 -27.81
CA HIS A 26 1.35 -30.12 -27.83
C HIS A 26 1.01 -30.80 -26.49
N LYS A 27 0.58 -32.06 -26.53
CA LYS A 27 0.17 -32.87 -25.35
C LYS A 27 1.21 -32.94 -24.22
N GLY A 28 2.50 -32.75 -24.52
CA GLY A 28 3.58 -32.82 -23.53
C GLY A 28 3.91 -31.50 -22.83
N LEU A 29 3.29 -30.39 -23.23
CA LEU A 29 3.57 -29.06 -22.67
C LEU A 29 2.64 -28.81 -21.48
N ILE A 30 3.13 -29.11 -20.28
CA ILE A 30 2.43 -28.88 -19.01
C ILE A 30 3.02 -27.65 -18.34
N ASP A 31 2.21 -26.62 -18.08
CA ASP A 31 2.69 -25.41 -17.39
C ASP A 31 2.75 -25.61 -15.86
N ILE A 32 1.79 -26.35 -15.30
CA ILE A 32 1.64 -26.54 -13.85
C ILE A 32 1.23 -27.99 -13.56
N GLY A 33 2.02 -28.67 -12.73
CA GLY A 33 1.67 -29.96 -12.14
C GLY A 33 1.25 -29.78 -10.68
N LEU A 34 0.14 -30.41 -10.27
CA LEU A 34 -0.33 -30.37 -8.89
C LEU A 34 -0.13 -31.73 -8.22
N ILE A 35 0.55 -31.74 -7.07
CA ILE A 35 0.76 -32.95 -6.27
C ILE A 35 0.07 -32.75 -4.93
N LYS A 36 -0.76 -33.72 -4.56
CA LYS A 36 -1.45 -33.73 -3.26
C LYS A 36 -0.73 -34.71 -2.34
N LEU A 37 -0.20 -34.19 -1.23
CA LEU A 37 0.46 -35.01 -0.22
C LEU A 37 -0.56 -35.74 0.64
N GLU A 38 -0.19 -36.91 1.15
CA GLU A 38 -0.97 -37.63 2.14
C GLU A 38 -0.98 -36.88 3.49
N PRO A 39 -2.03 -37.00 4.30
CA PRO A 39 -2.12 -36.31 5.58
C PRO A 39 -0.99 -36.72 6.54
N GLY A 40 -0.32 -35.76 7.16
CA GLY A 40 0.73 -36.00 8.17
C GLY A 40 2.16 -35.98 7.65
N LEU A 41 2.39 -35.80 6.34
CA LEU A 41 3.72 -35.52 5.81
C LEU A 41 4.09 -34.04 5.98
N ASP A 42 5.36 -33.80 6.26
CA ASP A 42 5.97 -32.48 6.27
C ASP A 42 6.18 -31.99 4.83
N VAL A 43 5.56 -30.86 4.49
CA VAL A 43 5.55 -30.32 3.13
C VAL A 43 6.94 -29.87 2.71
N GLU A 44 7.67 -29.20 3.60
CA GLU A 44 9.02 -28.70 3.36
C GLU A 44 10.00 -29.83 3.07
N ILE A 45 9.92 -30.95 3.82
CA ILE A 45 10.77 -32.12 3.58
C ILE A 45 10.50 -32.73 2.20
N VAL A 46 9.23 -32.88 1.83
CA VAL A 46 8.88 -33.44 0.52
C VAL A 46 9.31 -32.51 -0.62
N VAL A 47 9.09 -31.21 -0.49
CA VAL A 47 9.50 -30.22 -1.48
C VAL A 47 11.01 -30.24 -1.67
N GLU A 48 11.79 -30.29 -0.59
CA GLU A 48 13.25 -30.36 -0.64
C GLU A 48 13.74 -31.66 -1.32
N ASN A 49 13.13 -32.80 -0.99
CA ASN A 49 13.46 -34.07 -1.64
C ASN A 49 13.15 -34.03 -3.15
N MET A 50 11.98 -33.51 -3.52
CA MET A 50 11.59 -33.36 -4.92
C MET A 50 12.52 -32.40 -5.69
N ARG A 51 12.99 -31.32 -5.06
CA ARG A 51 13.97 -30.41 -5.66
C ARG A 51 15.30 -31.08 -5.96
N ARG A 52 15.69 -32.10 -5.19
CA ARG A 52 16.93 -32.86 -5.40
C ARG A 52 16.80 -33.91 -6.49
N GLU A 53 15.63 -34.54 -6.60
CA GLU A 53 15.40 -35.61 -7.58
C GLU A 53 15.00 -35.10 -8.96
N LEU A 54 14.31 -33.96 -9.04
CA LEU A 54 13.87 -33.40 -10.32
C LEU A 54 14.95 -32.55 -10.99
N SER A 55 14.92 -32.51 -12.34
CA SER A 55 15.85 -31.69 -13.11
C SER A 55 15.61 -30.19 -12.86
N LYS A 56 16.64 -29.37 -13.10
CA LYS A 56 16.59 -27.90 -12.92
C LYS A 56 15.58 -27.19 -13.83
N ASP A 57 14.98 -27.91 -14.77
CA ASP A 57 13.98 -27.38 -15.71
C ASP A 57 12.60 -27.25 -15.05
N VAL A 58 12.37 -27.89 -13.89
CA VAL A 58 11.11 -27.85 -13.16
C VAL A 58 11.28 -27.11 -11.84
N ARG A 59 10.41 -26.14 -11.58
CA ARG A 59 10.38 -25.43 -10.30
C ARG A 59 9.38 -26.08 -9.35
N VAL A 60 9.91 -26.73 -8.31
CA VAL A 60 9.09 -27.31 -7.25
C VAL A 60 8.86 -26.26 -6.16
N LEU A 61 7.59 -25.92 -5.94
CA LEU A 61 7.16 -24.94 -4.95
C LEU A 61 6.13 -25.58 -4.03
N SER A 62 6.23 -25.28 -2.74
CA SER A 62 5.12 -25.49 -1.82
C SER A 62 3.94 -24.60 -2.22
N LYS A 63 2.74 -24.89 -1.72
CA LYS A 63 1.56 -24.07 -2.00
C LYS A 63 1.77 -22.61 -1.56
N GLU A 64 2.42 -22.40 -0.41
CA GLU A 64 2.69 -21.06 0.11
C GLU A 64 3.74 -20.33 -0.73
N GLU A 65 4.81 -21.02 -1.12
CA GLU A 65 5.84 -20.49 -2.01
C GLU A 65 5.25 -20.12 -3.38
N PHE A 66 4.37 -20.97 -3.93
CA PHE A 66 3.69 -20.70 -5.20
C PHE A 66 2.81 -19.45 -5.12
N VAL A 67 2.02 -19.31 -4.04
CA VAL A 67 1.18 -18.11 -3.81
C VAL A 67 2.03 -16.85 -3.70
N ASN A 68 3.16 -16.92 -2.99
CA ASN A 68 4.07 -15.76 -2.84
C ASN A 68 4.78 -15.43 -4.15
N TRP A 69 5.22 -16.44 -4.90
CA TRP A 69 5.82 -16.28 -6.21
C TRP A 69 4.84 -15.62 -7.19
N GLU A 70 3.59 -16.08 -7.23
CA GLU A 70 2.57 -15.52 -8.11
C GLU A 70 2.25 -14.07 -7.74
N LYS A 71 2.11 -13.75 -6.44
CA LYS A 71 1.97 -12.36 -5.97
C LYS A 71 3.13 -11.48 -6.43
N ALA A 72 4.37 -11.95 -6.26
CA ALA A 72 5.57 -11.22 -6.65
C ALA A 72 5.66 -11.03 -8.18
N TYR A 73 5.30 -12.05 -8.96
CA TYR A 73 5.22 -11.99 -10.41
C TYR A 73 4.21 -10.93 -10.86
N TRP A 74 2.99 -10.94 -10.34
CA TRP A 74 1.98 -9.93 -10.68
C TRP A 74 2.37 -8.52 -10.24
N GLN A 75 3.06 -8.38 -9.10
CA GLN A 75 3.55 -7.08 -8.64
C GLN A 75 4.71 -6.52 -9.48
N SER A 76 5.60 -7.38 -9.98
CA SER A 76 6.84 -6.95 -10.65
C SER A 76 6.76 -6.99 -12.18
N SER A 77 6.05 -7.98 -12.73
CA SER A 77 6.02 -8.26 -14.18
C SER A 77 4.85 -7.58 -14.88
N THR A 78 3.85 -7.10 -14.13
CA THR A 78 2.70 -6.38 -14.70
C THR A 78 2.78 -4.89 -14.35
N SER A 79 2.52 -4.01 -15.33
CA SER A 79 2.47 -2.55 -15.14
C SER A 79 1.48 -2.09 -14.06
N ILE A 80 0.56 -2.97 -13.66
CA ILE A 80 -0.43 -2.73 -12.62
C ILE A 80 0.23 -2.34 -11.28
N GLY A 81 1.26 -3.09 -10.85
CA GLY A 81 1.95 -2.84 -9.59
C GLY A 81 2.68 -1.51 -9.60
N PHE A 82 3.32 -1.21 -10.73
CA PHE A 82 4.01 0.06 -10.96
C PHE A 82 3.05 1.26 -10.93
N ILE A 83 1.94 1.22 -11.67
CA ILE A 83 0.97 2.33 -11.73
C ILE A 83 0.34 2.60 -10.37
N PHE A 84 -0.08 1.56 -9.64
CA PHE A 84 -0.66 1.74 -8.31
C PHE A 84 0.37 2.27 -7.29
N THR A 85 1.62 1.78 -7.35
CA THR A 85 2.68 2.24 -6.45
C THR A 85 3.06 3.69 -6.74
N LEU A 86 3.21 4.04 -8.02
CA LEU A 86 3.50 5.41 -8.45
C LEU A 86 2.36 6.36 -8.08
N GLY A 87 1.10 5.96 -8.33
CA GLY A 87 -0.08 6.74 -7.95
C GLY A 87 -0.19 6.95 -6.44
N SER A 88 0.07 5.90 -5.65
CA SER A 88 0.12 5.99 -4.19
C SER A 88 1.23 6.93 -3.71
N ALA A 89 2.44 6.82 -4.28
CA ALA A 89 3.57 7.68 -3.94
C ALA A 89 3.31 9.14 -4.30
N MET A 90 2.74 9.40 -5.48
CA MET A 90 2.33 10.75 -5.88
C MET A 90 1.26 11.32 -4.95
N GLY A 91 0.23 10.53 -4.61
CA GLY A 91 -0.81 10.94 -3.67
C GLY A 91 -0.23 11.27 -2.29
N PHE A 92 0.73 10.48 -1.82
CA PHE A 92 1.43 10.72 -0.56
C PHE A 92 2.25 12.03 -0.59
N ILE A 93 3.02 12.27 -1.66
CA ILE A 93 3.81 13.50 -1.81
C ILE A 93 2.90 14.73 -1.91
N VAL A 94 1.88 14.69 -2.77
CA VAL A 94 0.94 15.81 -2.96
C VAL A 94 0.20 16.11 -1.65
N GLY A 95 -0.28 15.07 -0.96
CA GLY A 95 -0.87 15.24 0.36
C GLY A 95 0.11 15.91 1.33
N THR A 96 1.38 15.52 1.32
CA THR A 96 2.39 16.04 2.27
C THR A 96 2.57 17.54 2.05
N VAL A 97 2.64 17.96 0.78
CA VAL A 97 2.73 19.37 0.41
C VAL A 97 1.50 20.15 0.87
N ILE A 98 0.29 19.60 0.69
CA ILE A 98 -0.97 20.24 1.12
C ILE A 98 -1.00 20.40 2.64
N VAL A 99 -0.70 19.35 3.40
CA VAL A 99 -0.68 19.41 4.87
C VAL A 99 0.37 20.41 5.37
N TYR A 100 1.56 20.42 4.75
CA TYR A 100 2.59 21.40 5.06
C TYR A 100 2.11 22.83 4.81
N GLN A 101 1.44 23.09 3.69
CA GLN A 101 0.90 24.43 3.38
C GLN A 101 -0.16 24.86 4.40
N ILE A 102 -1.07 23.97 4.78
CA ILE A 102 -2.09 24.25 5.79
C ILE A 102 -1.44 24.60 7.14
N LEU A 103 -0.56 23.72 7.64
CA LEU A 103 0.11 23.93 8.93
C LEU A 103 1.03 25.16 8.91
N TYR A 104 1.73 25.42 7.81
CA TYR A 104 2.59 26.59 7.70
C TYR A 104 1.77 27.90 7.73
N THR A 105 0.64 27.93 7.02
CA THR A 105 -0.25 29.10 7.01
C THR A 105 -0.87 29.33 8.38
N ASP A 106 -1.38 28.26 9.00
CA ASP A 106 -1.99 28.31 10.34
C ASP A 106 -1.01 28.83 11.41
N VAL A 107 0.22 28.31 11.39
CA VAL A 107 1.28 28.72 12.30
C VAL A 107 1.76 30.16 12.02
N ALA A 108 1.78 30.59 10.76
CA ALA A 108 2.13 31.96 10.40
C ALA A 108 1.07 32.97 10.86
N ASP A 109 -0.22 32.65 10.71
CA ASP A 109 -1.33 33.50 11.12
C ASP A 109 -1.37 33.71 12.64
N HIS A 110 -0.98 32.70 13.43
CA HIS A 110 -0.94 32.75 14.89
C HIS A 110 0.44 33.11 15.47
N LEU A 111 1.39 33.51 14.61
CA LEU A 111 2.73 33.89 15.03
C LEU A 111 2.75 35.03 16.07
N PRO A 112 1.93 36.10 15.97
CA PRO A 112 1.91 37.15 17.00
C PRO A 112 1.52 36.61 18.39
N GLU A 113 0.58 35.66 18.44
CA GLU A 113 0.18 35.02 19.69
C GLU A 113 1.31 34.18 20.27
N TYR A 114 2.01 33.41 19.43
CA TYR A 114 3.19 32.65 19.84
C TYR A 114 4.34 33.54 20.31
N ALA A 115 4.53 34.71 19.69
CA ALA A 115 5.53 35.68 20.11
C ALA A 115 5.22 36.25 21.51
N THR A 116 3.95 36.54 21.82
CA THR A 116 3.55 37.00 23.17
C THR A 116 3.74 35.90 24.23
N LEU A 117 3.37 34.65 23.92
CA LEU A 117 3.61 33.50 24.81
C LEU A 117 5.11 33.30 25.09
N LYS A 118 5.95 33.44 24.07
CA LYS A 118 7.41 33.35 24.22
C LYS A 118 7.95 34.51 25.06
N ALA A 119 7.41 35.73 24.91
CA ALA A 119 7.77 36.89 25.73
C ALA A 119 7.38 36.71 27.21
N MET A 120 6.31 35.95 27.50
CA MET A 120 5.93 35.55 28.85
C MET A 120 6.79 34.40 29.43
N GLY A 121 7.78 33.90 28.69
CA GLY A 121 8.75 32.90 29.17
C GLY A 121 8.42 31.45 28.80
N TYR A 122 7.45 31.20 27.93
CA TYR A 122 7.16 29.84 27.47
C TYR A 122 8.27 29.30 26.57
N LYS A 123 8.63 28.03 26.78
CA LYS A 123 9.70 27.34 26.03
C LYS A 123 9.23 27.01 24.62
N THR A 124 10.13 27.08 23.65
CA THR A 124 9.93 26.64 22.24
C THR A 124 9.34 25.24 22.10
N ARG A 125 9.61 24.35 23.07
CA ARG A 125 9.06 22.99 23.13
C ARG A 125 7.53 22.96 23.33
N TYR A 126 6.95 23.97 23.97
CA TYR A 126 5.50 24.08 24.15
C TYR A 126 4.81 24.29 22.79
N LEU A 127 5.34 25.20 21.96
CA LEU A 127 4.83 25.45 20.60
C LEU A 127 4.91 24.20 19.72
N LEU A 128 6.02 23.46 19.82
CA LEU A 128 6.14 22.16 19.15
C LEU A 128 5.04 21.18 19.59
N ILE A 129 4.75 21.09 20.89
CA ILE A 129 3.69 20.19 21.39
C ILE A 129 2.31 20.58 20.85
N VAL A 130 1.98 21.87 20.81
CA VAL A 130 0.69 22.36 20.30
C VAL A 130 0.48 21.97 18.83
N VAL A 131 1.46 22.25 17.97
CA VAL A 131 1.35 21.90 16.55
C VAL A 131 1.38 20.38 16.32
N PHE A 132 2.10 19.62 17.14
CA PHE A 132 2.01 18.16 17.10
C PHE A 132 0.60 17.65 17.45
N GLN A 133 -0.10 18.31 18.38
CA GLN A 133 -1.48 17.98 18.72
C GLN A 133 -2.43 18.32 17.56
N GLU A 134 -2.29 19.50 16.95
CA GLU A 134 -3.05 19.90 15.76
C GLU A 134 -2.82 18.94 14.60
N ALA A 135 -1.56 18.60 14.31
CA ALA A 135 -1.19 17.65 13.27
C ALA A 135 -1.81 16.27 13.51
N LEU A 136 -1.87 15.81 14.77
CA LEU A 136 -2.51 14.54 15.13
C LEU A 136 -4.03 14.59 14.95
N ILE A 137 -4.66 15.69 15.36
CA ILE A 137 -6.11 15.89 15.19
C ILE A 137 -6.46 15.92 13.70
N LEU A 138 -5.68 16.66 12.89
CA LEU A 138 -5.85 16.71 11.43
C LEU A 138 -5.65 15.34 10.79
N ALA A 139 -4.65 14.56 11.23
CA ALA A 139 -4.41 13.22 10.73
C ALA A 139 -5.61 12.30 10.98
N ILE A 140 -6.15 12.32 12.20
CA ILE A 140 -7.29 11.47 12.60
C ILE A 140 -8.56 11.91 11.85
N LEU A 141 -8.86 13.21 11.87
CA LEU A 141 -10.06 13.76 11.21
C LEU A 141 -10.01 13.63 9.69
N GLY A 142 -8.83 13.66 9.07
CA GLY A 142 -8.67 13.40 7.64
C GLY A 142 -8.75 11.91 7.30
N TYR A 143 -8.22 11.04 8.15
CA TYR A 143 -8.16 9.60 7.89
C TYR A 143 -9.54 8.95 7.85
N PHE A 144 -10.43 9.22 8.81
CA PHE A 144 -11.76 8.59 8.86
C PHE A 144 -12.63 8.82 7.62
N PRO A 145 -12.86 10.07 7.16
CA PRO A 145 -13.63 10.32 5.94
C PRO A 145 -12.90 9.80 4.70
N GLY A 146 -11.56 9.93 4.63
CA GLY A 146 -10.77 9.36 3.54
C GLY A 146 -10.89 7.84 3.44
N TYR A 147 -10.86 7.15 4.58
CA TYR A 147 -11.06 5.71 4.67
C TYR A 147 -12.49 5.31 4.26
N GLY A 148 -13.50 6.06 4.68
CA GLY A 148 -14.90 5.85 4.26
C GLY A 148 -15.07 5.98 2.74
N LEU A 149 -14.50 7.03 2.14
CA LEU A 149 -14.51 7.22 0.68
C LEU A 149 -13.76 6.09 -0.03
N ALA A 150 -12.61 5.67 0.49
CA ALA A 150 -11.85 4.56 -0.06
C ALA A 150 -12.67 3.25 -0.04
N LEU A 151 -13.37 2.93 1.05
CA LEU A 151 -14.25 1.77 1.11
C LEU A 151 -15.37 1.83 0.06
N GLY A 152 -15.98 3.01 -0.13
CA GLY A 152 -16.96 3.23 -1.19
C GLY A 152 -16.38 2.98 -2.59
N LEU A 153 -15.17 3.51 -2.84
CA LEU A 153 -14.47 3.31 -4.11
C LEU A 153 -14.10 1.85 -4.36
N TYR A 154 -13.68 1.13 -3.31
CA TYR A 154 -13.42 -0.31 -3.37
C TYR A 154 -14.68 -1.09 -3.74
N SER A 155 -15.82 -0.76 -3.13
CA SER A 155 -17.11 -1.41 -3.44
C SER A 155 -17.55 -1.14 -4.88
N LEU A 156 -17.46 0.12 -5.34
CA LEU A 156 -17.82 0.50 -6.70
C LEU A 156 -16.93 -0.20 -7.73
N THR A 157 -15.61 -0.21 -7.50
CA THR A 157 -14.65 -0.84 -8.40
C THR A 157 -14.85 -2.35 -8.45
N LYS A 158 -15.08 -2.99 -7.30
CA LYS A 158 -15.39 -4.43 -7.21
C LYS A 158 -16.65 -4.78 -8.01
N ASN A 159 -17.70 -3.99 -7.92
CA ASN A 159 -18.95 -4.22 -8.66
C ASN A 159 -18.79 -3.99 -10.17
N ALA A 160 -18.00 -2.98 -10.56
CA ALA A 160 -17.79 -2.64 -11.97
C ALA A 160 -16.84 -3.61 -12.70
N THR A 161 -15.80 -4.10 -12.02
CA THR A 161 -14.73 -4.90 -12.64
C THR A 161 -14.79 -6.38 -12.30
N SER A 162 -15.64 -6.79 -11.36
CA SER A 162 -15.70 -8.16 -10.80
C SER A 162 -14.37 -8.67 -10.23
N LEU A 163 -13.35 -7.81 -10.07
CA LEU A 163 -12.09 -8.16 -9.45
C LEU A 163 -12.26 -8.27 -7.93
N PRO A 164 -11.75 -9.32 -7.29
CA PRO A 164 -11.81 -9.50 -5.83
C PRO A 164 -10.81 -8.56 -5.14
N ILE A 165 -11.07 -7.26 -5.17
CA ILE A 165 -10.30 -6.23 -4.49
C ILE A 165 -10.90 -6.04 -3.09
N ALA A 166 -10.09 -6.25 -2.06
CA ALA A 166 -10.50 -6.12 -0.66
C ALA A 166 -9.55 -5.20 0.10
N MET A 167 -10.12 -4.36 0.97
CA MET A 167 -9.35 -3.55 1.91
C MET A 167 -8.89 -4.45 3.06
N SER A 168 -7.58 -4.73 3.14
CA SER A 168 -7.03 -5.50 4.25
C SER A 168 -6.78 -4.59 5.45
N LEU A 169 -6.92 -5.16 6.65
CA LEU A 169 -6.64 -4.43 7.90
C LEU A 169 -5.20 -3.92 7.94
N ALA A 170 -4.25 -4.72 7.46
CA ALA A 170 -2.85 -4.32 7.35
C ALA A 170 -2.66 -3.05 6.51
N ARG A 171 -3.30 -2.96 5.32
CA ARG A 171 -3.21 -1.76 4.46
C ARG A 171 -3.81 -0.53 5.14
N ALA A 172 -4.97 -0.69 5.79
CA ALA A 172 -5.61 0.41 6.51
C ALA A 172 -4.70 0.97 7.61
N VAL A 173 -4.13 0.09 8.43
CA VAL A 173 -3.20 0.48 9.50
C VAL A 173 -1.92 1.11 8.94
N THR A 174 -1.35 0.56 7.86
CA THR A 174 -0.16 1.15 7.21
C THR A 174 -0.44 2.57 6.72
N VAL A 175 -1.58 2.81 6.08
CA VAL A 175 -1.95 4.15 5.59
C VAL A 175 -2.15 5.12 6.76
N LEU A 176 -2.82 4.69 7.84
CA LEU A 176 -2.97 5.52 9.04
C LEU A 176 -1.61 5.93 9.64
N ILE A 177 -0.69 4.98 9.77
CA ILE A 177 0.66 5.26 10.29
C ILE A 177 1.39 6.25 9.36
N LEU A 178 1.31 6.04 8.04
CA LEU A 178 1.91 6.96 7.06
C LEU A 178 1.32 8.37 7.15
N THR A 179 -0.01 8.51 7.30
CA THR A 179 -0.68 9.80 7.48
C THR A 179 -0.22 10.50 8.76
N ILE A 180 -0.11 9.78 9.88
CA ILE A 180 0.38 10.37 11.14
C ILE A 180 1.83 10.84 10.98
N ILE A 181 2.71 10.01 10.43
CA ILE A 181 4.13 10.35 10.22
C ILE A 181 4.24 11.60 9.33
N MET A 182 3.49 11.62 8.23
CA MET A 182 3.42 12.73 7.29
C MET A 182 2.97 14.05 7.93
N CYS A 183 1.88 14.04 8.71
CA CYS A 183 1.39 15.22 9.42
C CYS A 183 2.40 15.72 10.45
N CYS A 184 3.00 14.81 11.23
CA CYS A 184 4.04 15.13 12.21
C CYS A 184 5.29 15.77 11.55
N ILE A 185 5.79 15.19 10.46
CA ILE A 185 6.93 15.72 9.72
C ILE A 185 6.60 17.11 9.16
N SER A 186 5.42 17.27 8.56
CA SER A 186 4.98 18.55 7.98
C SER A 186 4.88 19.64 9.04
N GLY A 187 4.29 19.35 10.21
CA GLY A 187 4.21 20.29 11.32
C GLY A 187 5.57 20.65 11.91
N ALA A 188 6.46 19.68 12.06
CA ALA A 188 7.82 19.93 12.52
C ALA A 188 8.60 20.84 11.56
N ILE A 189 8.47 20.63 10.25
CA ILE A 189 9.12 21.48 9.22
C ILE A 189 8.50 22.88 9.21
N ALA A 190 7.17 23.00 9.32
CA ALA A 190 6.47 24.29 9.36
C ALA A 190 6.99 25.17 10.51
N ILE A 191 7.05 24.61 11.73
CA ILE A 191 7.63 25.31 12.88
C ILE A 191 9.12 25.63 12.66
N GLY A 192 9.91 24.68 12.19
CA GLY A 192 11.34 24.86 12.02
C GLY A 192 11.67 26.04 11.10
N LYS A 193 10.92 26.18 9.99
CA LYS A 193 11.06 27.33 9.09
C LYS A 193 10.57 28.62 9.71
N LEU A 194 9.47 28.61 10.44
CA LEU A 194 8.94 29.80 11.10
C LEU A 194 9.89 30.33 12.18
N GLN A 195 10.55 29.44 12.93
CA GLN A 195 11.53 29.83 13.95
C GLN A 195 12.85 30.36 13.35
N ALA A 196 13.17 29.94 12.13
CA ALA A 196 14.32 30.43 11.38
C ALA A 196 14.02 31.76 10.66
N ALA A 197 12.74 32.09 10.45
CA ALA A 197 12.34 33.42 9.99
C ALA A 197 12.52 34.42 11.14
N ASP A 198 13.31 35.46 10.91
CA ASP A 198 13.67 36.44 11.92
C ASP A 198 12.42 37.25 12.31
N PRO A 199 12.06 37.38 13.61
CA PRO A 199 10.91 38.17 14.04
C PRO A 199 10.97 39.65 13.65
N ALA A 200 12.09 40.14 13.11
CA ALA A 200 12.23 41.49 12.55
C ALA A 200 11.75 41.64 11.11
N ASP A 201 11.57 40.56 10.34
CA ASP A 201 11.10 40.60 8.93
C ASP A 201 9.57 40.65 8.81
N ILE A 202 8.85 40.56 9.95
CA ILE A 202 7.38 40.43 10.02
C ILE A 202 6.75 41.70 10.63
N PHE A 203 7.56 42.73 10.91
CA PHE A 203 7.12 44.08 11.28
C PHE A 203 7.53 45.11 10.24
#